data_AF-W7G000-F1
#
_entry.id   AF-W7G000-F1
#
_cell.length_a   1.000
_cell.length_b   1.000
_cell.length_c   1.000
_cell.angle_alpha   90.00
_cell.angle_beta   90.00
_cell.angle_gamma   90.00
#
_symmetry.space_group_name_H-M   'P 1'
#
loop_
_entity.id
_entity.type
_entity.pdbx_description
1 polymer ?
#
loop_
_entity_poly.entity_id
_entity_poly.type
_entity_poly.pdbx_seq_one_letter_code
_entity_poly.pdbx_strand_id
1 'polypeptide(L)'
;MPEVGSVGGSLLYALNQWSITATAAAKTAAVTEATKAATQAGMREVVLKIEQFLTHFPRDRSFVDLTKIVTSSNYNCGPSLVESAIKRITEYNALKVFDRMTPFQNTATRPGKYFVGDFAKAGSAAYDEVLPSKIAAFEKTKLGAVDATYTSFQTSIIAPIITIVVIVLIMVIIYLILRYRRKKKMKKKLQYIKLLEE
;
A
#
# COMPACT_ATOMS: atom_id res chain seq x y z
N MET A 1 -5.21 -34.35 -30.42
CA MET A 1 -4.78 -32.94 -30.57
C MET A 1 -5.05 -32.24 -29.25
N PRO A 2 -4.05 -32.07 -28.36
CA PRO A 2 -4.33 -31.55 -27.03
C PRO A 2 -4.25 -30.01 -26.98
N GLU A 3 -5.37 -29.40 -26.58
CA GLU A 3 -5.48 -28.39 -25.50
C GLU A 3 -4.73 -27.04 -25.57
N VAL A 4 -3.96 -26.70 -26.60
CA VAL A 4 -3.27 -25.40 -26.66
C VAL A 4 -4.19 -24.17 -26.56
N GLY A 5 -5.46 -24.28 -26.95
CA GLY A 5 -6.47 -23.22 -26.75
C GLY A 5 -7.03 -23.14 -25.32
N SER A 6 -6.98 -24.23 -24.56
CA SER A 6 -7.46 -24.31 -23.17
C SER A 6 -6.46 -23.69 -22.19
N VAL A 7 -5.16 -23.88 -22.44
CA VAL A 7 -4.09 -23.39 -21.55
C VAL A 7 -3.99 -21.85 -21.54
N GLY A 8 -4.19 -21.18 -22.67
CA GLY A 8 -4.17 -19.71 -22.72
C GLY A 8 -5.34 -19.07 -21.97
N GLY A 9 -6.54 -19.67 -22.08
CA GLY A 9 -7.74 -19.19 -21.39
C GLY A 9 -7.69 -19.42 -19.88
N SER A 10 -7.18 -20.57 -19.43
CA SER A 10 -7.04 -20.89 -18.00
C SER A 10 -5.99 -20.02 -17.31
N LEU A 11 -4.87 -19.72 -17.98
CA LEU A 11 -3.84 -18.80 -17.47
C LEU A 11 -4.37 -17.36 -17.36
N LEU A 12 -5.12 -16.88 -18.36
CA LEU A 12 -5.69 -15.53 -18.34
C LEU A 12 -6.75 -15.39 -17.23
N TYR A 13 -7.58 -16.42 -17.04
CA TYR A 13 -8.54 -16.47 -15.95
C TYR A 13 -7.87 -16.45 -14.58
N ALA A 14 -6.83 -17.27 -14.38
CA ALA A 14 -6.06 -17.30 -13.14
C ALA A 14 -5.39 -15.95 -12.85
N LEU A 15 -4.83 -15.28 -13.87
CA LEU A 15 -4.22 -13.96 -13.74
C LEU A 15 -5.24 -12.88 -13.35
N ASN A 16 -6.47 -12.96 -13.88
CA ASN A 16 -7.54 -12.03 -13.51
C ASN A 16 -7.97 -12.20 -12.03
N GLN A 17 -8.14 -13.45 -11.59
CA GLN A 17 -8.44 -13.75 -10.18
C GLN A 17 -7.30 -13.31 -9.24
N TRP A 18 -6.06 -13.54 -9.65
CA TRP A 18 -4.90 -13.04 -8.93
C TRP A 18 -4.91 -11.51 -8.83
N SER A 19 -5.23 -10.78 -9.91
CA SER A 19 -5.33 -9.31 -9.89
C SER A 19 -6.39 -8.81 -8.91
N ILE A 20 -7.57 -9.42 -8.89
CA ILE A 20 -8.65 -9.06 -7.94
C ILE A 20 -8.20 -9.28 -6.49
N THR A 21 -7.61 -10.43 -6.20
CA THR A 21 -7.13 -10.73 -4.84
C THR A 21 -5.95 -9.86 -4.43
N ALA A 22 -5.01 -9.60 -5.34
CA ALA A 22 -3.84 -8.76 -5.11
C ALA A 22 -4.21 -7.29 -4.90
N THR A 23 -5.18 -6.75 -5.65
CA THR A 23 -5.67 -5.38 -5.44
C THR A 23 -6.40 -5.23 -4.09
N ALA A 24 -7.19 -6.22 -3.69
CA ALA A 24 -7.80 -6.25 -2.36
C ALA A 24 -6.74 -6.28 -1.25
N ALA A 25 -5.74 -7.16 -1.36
CA ALA A 25 -4.62 -7.25 -0.41
C ALA A 25 -3.77 -5.97 -0.38
N ALA A 26 -3.57 -5.31 -1.52
CA ALA A 26 -2.85 -4.04 -1.61
C ALA A 26 -3.58 -2.92 -0.85
N LYS A 27 -4.90 -2.82 -0.99
CA LYS A 27 -5.71 -1.83 -0.26
C LYS A 27 -5.69 -2.08 1.25
N THR A 28 -5.84 -3.33 1.69
CA THR A 28 -5.79 -3.65 3.13
C THR A 28 -4.41 -3.39 3.73
N ALA A 29 -3.33 -3.73 3.00
CA ALA A 29 -1.97 -3.41 3.41
C ALA A 29 -1.73 -1.90 3.49
N ALA A 30 -2.23 -1.13 2.52
CA ALA A 30 -2.13 0.32 2.50
C ALA A 30 -2.81 0.97 3.70
N VAL A 31 -4.05 0.57 4.02
CA VAL A 31 -4.77 1.05 5.22
C VAL A 31 -4.01 0.67 6.48
N THR A 32 -3.49 -0.55 6.57
CA THR A 32 -2.73 -1.01 7.76
C THR A 32 -1.46 -0.19 7.98
N GLU A 33 -0.67 0.07 6.93
CA GLU A 33 0.54 0.90 7.00
C GLU A 33 0.19 2.37 7.29
N ALA A 34 -0.88 2.90 6.69
CA ALA A 34 -1.36 4.25 6.94
C ALA A 34 -1.81 4.46 8.39
N THR A 35 -2.59 3.53 8.94
CA THR A 35 -3.04 3.57 10.34
C THR A 35 -1.86 3.55 11.31
N LYS A 36 -0.83 2.73 11.04
CA LYS A 36 0.41 2.73 11.85
C LYS A 36 1.11 4.09 11.82
N ALA A 37 1.27 4.67 10.62
CA ALA A 37 1.92 5.98 10.45
C ALA A 37 1.11 7.11 11.11
N ALA A 38 -0.21 7.11 10.96
CA ALA A 38 -1.10 8.08 11.60
C ALA A 38 -1.08 7.94 13.12
N THR A 39 -1.07 6.70 13.65
CA THR A 39 -0.93 6.44 15.09
C THR A 39 0.38 7.00 15.62
N GLN A 40 1.48 6.81 14.88
CA GLN A 40 2.77 7.37 15.25
C GLN A 40 2.77 8.91 15.25
N ALA A 41 2.11 9.54 14.28
CA ALA A 41 1.95 10.99 14.24
C ALA A 41 1.14 11.50 15.43
N GLY A 42 0.00 10.86 15.75
CA GLY A 42 -0.81 11.19 16.91
C GLY A 42 -0.02 11.09 18.22
N MET A 43 0.70 9.98 18.44
CA MET A 43 1.57 9.84 19.61
C MET A 43 2.64 10.93 19.69
N ARG A 44 3.28 11.26 18.55
CA ARG A 44 4.32 12.29 18.49
C ARG A 44 3.78 13.66 18.89
N GLU A 45 2.58 14.03 18.45
CA GLU A 45 1.96 15.30 18.83
C GLU A 45 1.60 15.37 20.31
N VAL A 46 1.11 14.27 20.91
CA VAL A 46 0.89 14.21 22.36
C VAL A 46 2.21 14.39 23.11
N VAL A 47 3.28 13.71 22.68
CA VAL A 47 4.62 13.86 23.26
C VAL A 47 5.10 15.31 23.15
N LEU A 48 4.92 15.97 22.00
CA LEU A 48 5.28 17.38 21.82
C LEU A 48 4.50 18.31 22.77
N LYS A 49 3.21 18.06 22.99
CA LYS A 49 2.42 18.82 23.97
C LYS A 49 2.92 18.62 25.40
N ILE A 50 3.31 17.40 25.75
CA ILE A 50 3.94 17.10 27.04
C ILE A 50 5.28 17.82 27.17
N GLU A 51 6.12 17.81 26.12
CA GLU A 51 7.40 18.54 26.13
C GLU A 51 7.19 20.06 26.28
N GLN A 52 6.21 20.64 25.58
CA GLN A 52 5.83 22.04 25.75
C GLN A 52 5.40 22.34 27.19
N PHE A 53 4.62 21.46 27.81
CA PHE A 53 4.29 21.57 29.22
C PHE A 53 5.54 21.50 30.11
N LEU A 54 6.46 20.56 29.86
CA LEU A 54 7.70 20.42 30.63
C LEU A 54 8.60 21.66 30.58
N THR A 55 8.55 22.46 29.51
CA THR A 55 9.30 23.73 29.45
C THR A 55 8.85 24.76 30.50
N HIS A 56 7.60 24.67 30.98
CA HIS A 56 7.08 25.56 32.02
C HIS A 56 7.51 25.12 33.44
N PHE A 57 8.04 23.90 33.57
CA PHE A 57 8.51 23.32 34.83
C PHE A 57 9.96 22.80 34.68
N PRO A 58 10.93 23.68 34.41
CA PRO A 58 12.30 23.26 34.06
C PRO A 58 13.02 22.54 35.20
N ARG A 59 12.68 22.83 36.46
CA ARG A 59 13.23 22.15 37.64
C ARG A 59 12.65 20.74 37.83
N ASP A 60 11.47 20.46 37.27
CA ASP A 60 10.75 19.20 37.48
C ASP A 60 10.88 18.19 36.34
N ARG A 61 11.46 18.62 35.21
CA ARG A 61 11.69 17.80 34.02
C ARG A 61 12.49 16.52 34.31
N SER A 62 13.36 16.57 35.31
CA SER A 62 14.23 15.46 35.72
C SER A 62 13.55 14.43 36.62
N PHE A 63 12.37 14.75 37.19
CA PHE A 63 11.73 13.93 38.21
C PHE A 63 10.78 12.90 37.60
N VAL A 64 9.80 13.32 36.79
CA VAL A 64 8.82 12.41 36.18
C VAL A 64 8.77 12.60 34.67
N ASP A 65 9.29 11.63 33.93
CA ASP A 65 9.21 11.60 32.48
C ASP A 65 7.81 11.13 32.02
N LEU A 66 6.92 12.11 31.81
CA LEU A 66 5.57 11.88 31.31
C LEU A 66 5.54 11.53 29.82
N THR A 67 6.62 11.73 29.05
CA THR A 67 6.61 11.40 27.61
C THR A 67 6.42 9.90 27.37
N LYS A 68 6.88 9.07 28.32
CA LYS A 68 6.81 7.60 28.29
C LYS A 68 5.43 7.03 28.56
N ILE A 69 4.45 7.86 28.95
CA ILE A 69 3.09 7.38 29.20
C ILE A 69 2.32 7.20 27.89
N VAL A 70 2.76 7.82 26.80
CA VAL A 70 2.04 7.82 25.53
C VAL A 70 2.24 6.47 24.84
N THR A 71 1.13 5.82 24.50
CA THR A 71 1.09 4.54 23.80
C THR A 71 0.10 4.62 22.63
N SER A 72 0.15 3.61 21.75
CA SER A 72 -0.77 3.49 20.63
C SER A 72 -2.23 3.34 21.04
N SER A 73 -2.51 2.98 22.31
CA SER A 73 -3.87 2.78 22.82
C SER A 73 -4.43 3.96 23.60
N ASN A 74 -3.61 4.95 23.99
CA ASN A 74 -4.07 6.05 24.83
C ASN A 74 -3.89 7.45 24.22
N TYR A 75 -3.09 7.62 23.16
CA TYR A 75 -2.79 8.95 22.59
C TYR A 75 -4.03 9.75 22.15
N ASN A 76 -5.14 9.08 21.87
CA ASN A 76 -6.41 9.67 21.43
C ASN A 76 -7.47 9.68 22.55
N CYS A 77 -7.14 9.25 23.77
CA CYS A 77 -8.07 9.11 24.89
C CYS A 77 -7.57 9.88 26.11
N GLY A 78 -8.23 11.01 26.39
CA GLY A 78 -7.88 11.90 27.51
C GLY A 78 -7.89 11.18 28.87
N PRO A 79 -8.97 10.47 29.24
CA PRO A 79 -9.01 9.71 30.49
C PRO A 79 -7.87 8.68 30.63
N SER A 80 -7.55 7.94 29.56
CA SER A 80 -6.47 6.94 29.60
C SER A 80 -5.08 7.57 29.72
N LEU A 81 -4.85 8.73 29.12
CA LEU A 81 -3.61 9.49 29.34
C LEU A 81 -3.48 9.96 30.79
N VAL A 82 -4.57 10.45 31.37
CA VAL A 82 -4.59 10.90 32.78
C VAL A 82 -4.34 9.74 33.73
N GLU A 83 -4.97 8.59 33.50
CA GLU A 83 -4.72 7.38 34.28
C GLU A 83 -3.26 6.94 34.19
N SER A 84 -2.70 6.92 32.97
CA SER A 84 -1.28 6.58 32.74
C SER A 84 -0.34 7.58 33.43
N ALA A 85 -0.68 8.87 33.42
CA ALA A 85 0.07 9.92 34.12
C ALA A 85 0.01 9.73 35.64
N ILE A 86 -1.18 9.50 36.21
CA ILE A 86 -1.37 9.28 37.65
C ILE A 86 -0.58 8.05 38.09
N LYS A 87 -0.71 6.93 37.36
CA LYS A 87 0.04 5.71 37.66
C LYS A 87 1.55 5.98 37.69
N ARG A 88 2.09 6.65 36.67
CA ARG A 88 3.51 6.97 36.56
C ARG A 88 3.99 7.88 37.69
N ILE A 89 3.18 8.86 38.07
CA ILE A 89 3.46 9.78 39.19
C ILE A 89 3.47 9.03 40.52
N THR A 90 2.49 8.16 40.76
CA THR A 90 2.39 7.35 41.99
C THR A 90 3.57 6.42 42.14
N GLU A 91 3.97 5.71 41.07
CA GLU A 91 5.17 4.87 41.04
C GLU A 91 6.43 5.67 41.40
N TYR A 92 6.58 6.88 40.85
CA TYR A 92 7.71 7.74 41.16
C TYR A 92 7.72 8.22 42.61
N ASN A 93 6.57 8.68 43.13
CA ASN A 93 6.46 9.21 44.49
C ASN A 93 6.72 8.11 45.54
N ALA A 94 6.28 6.88 45.28
CA ALA A 94 6.55 5.72 46.15
C ALA A 94 8.06 5.45 46.30
N LEU A 95 8.85 5.66 45.23
CA LEU A 95 10.30 5.46 45.26
C LEU A 95 11.07 6.56 46.01
N LYS A 96 10.48 7.74 46.16
CA LYS A 96 11.14 8.93 46.70
C LYS A 96 10.62 9.36 48.07
N VAL A 97 9.71 8.60 48.67
CA VAL A 97 9.09 8.90 49.97
C VAL A 97 8.45 10.30 49.97
N PHE A 98 7.78 10.66 48.87
CA PHE A 98 7.01 11.90 48.80
C PHE A 98 5.55 11.65 49.24
N ASP A 99 5.12 12.33 50.30
CA ASP A 99 3.74 12.25 50.80
C ASP A 99 2.75 13.19 50.08
N ARG A 100 3.22 14.07 49.19
CA ARG A 100 2.39 15.09 48.53
C ARG A 100 2.72 15.22 47.05
N MET A 101 1.68 15.45 46.23
CA MET A 101 1.86 15.78 44.81
C MET A 101 2.55 17.14 44.65
N THR A 102 3.53 17.21 43.75
CA THR A 102 4.19 18.46 43.41
C THR A 102 3.26 19.41 42.63
N PRO A 103 3.54 20.73 42.58
CA PRO A 103 2.78 21.65 41.73
C PRO A 103 2.75 21.20 40.26
N PHE A 104 3.86 20.66 39.75
CA PHE A 104 3.93 20.04 38.43
C PHE A 104 2.94 18.89 38.28
N GLN A 105 2.94 17.94 39.22
CA GLN A 105 2.06 16.76 39.19
C GLN A 105 0.58 17.15 39.26
N ASN A 106 0.20 18.10 40.13
CA ASN A 106 -1.16 18.62 40.20
C ASN A 106 -1.59 19.32 38.91
N THR A 107 -0.69 20.07 38.28
CA THR A 107 -0.98 20.79 37.03
C THR A 107 -1.22 19.82 35.87
N ALA A 108 -0.50 18.70 35.83
CA ALA A 108 -0.64 17.68 34.80
C ALA A 108 -1.95 16.87 34.91
N THR A 109 -2.40 16.58 36.14
CA THR A 109 -3.50 15.63 36.38
C THR A 109 -4.84 16.28 36.70
N ARG A 110 -4.88 17.59 37.02
CA ARG A 110 -6.12 18.31 37.29
C ARG A 110 -6.54 19.13 36.08
N PRO A 111 -7.86 19.28 35.82
CA PRO A 111 -8.36 20.14 34.75
C PRO A 111 -7.79 21.55 34.85
N GLY A 112 -7.24 22.05 33.75
CA GLY A 112 -6.51 23.32 33.69
C GLY A 112 -5.73 23.48 32.39
N LYS A 113 -4.98 24.57 32.25
CA LYS A 113 -4.28 24.94 31.00
C LYS A 113 -3.34 23.86 30.45
N TYR A 114 -2.73 23.06 31.32
CA TYR A 114 -1.77 22.02 30.95
C TYR A 114 -2.24 20.62 31.37
N PHE A 115 -3.56 20.43 31.42
CA PHE A 115 -4.15 19.15 31.73
C PHE A 115 -3.80 18.12 30.64
N VAL A 116 -3.14 17.03 31.05
CA VAL A 116 -2.65 16.00 30.13
C VAL A 116 -3.78 15.34 29.33
N GLY A 117 -4.98 15.25 29.92
CA GLY A 117 -6.15 14.71 29.23
C GLY A 117 -6.57 15.50 28.00
N ASP A 118 -6.28 16.82 27.94
CA ASP A 118 -6.59 17.64 26.77
C ASP A 118 -5.62 17.40 25.60
N PHE A 119 -4.42 16.86 25.87
CA PHE A 119 -3.45 16.58 24.81
C PHE A 119 -3.93 15.47 23.87
N ALA A 120 -4.83 14.60 24.32
CA ALA A 120 -5.47 13.60 23.47
C ALA A 120 -6.16 14.22 22.25
N LYS A 121 -6.72 15.43 22.36
CA LYS A 121 -7.33 16.13 21.23
C LYS A 121 -6.33 16.45 20.14
N ALA A 122 -5.11 16.84 20.52
CA ALA A 122 -4.02 17.07 19.58
C ALA A 122 -3.55 15.75 18.92
N GLY A 123 -3.47 14.67 19.70
CA GLY A 123 -3.16 13.35 19.19
C GLY A 123 -4.17 12.84 18.16
N SER A 124 -5.47 12.97 18.45
CA SER A 124 -6.54 12.61 17.53
C SER A 124 -6.54 13.47 16.27
N ALA A 125 -6.39 14.80 16.41
CA ALA A 125 -6.35 15.71 15.26
C ALA A 125 -5.20 15.38 14.30
N ALA A 126 -4.02 15.10 14.85
CA ALA A 126 -2.84 14.74 14.05
C ALA A 126 -2.99 13.37 13.36
N TYR A 127 -3.65 12.43 14.03
CA TYR A 127 -4.02 11.15 13.41
C TYR A 127 -4.94 11.37 12.21
N ASP A 128 -6.02 12.13 12.40
CA ASP A 128 -7.02 12.40 11.36
C ASP A 128 -6.46 13.20 10.18
N GLU A 129 -5.48 14.08 10.42
CA GLU A 129 -4.79 14.84 9.38
C GLU A 129 -3.86 13.94 8.54
N VAL A 130 -3.10 13.05 9.20
CA VAL A 130 -2.08 12.22 8.52
C VAL A 130 -2.69 11.01 7.82
N LEU A 131 -3.74 10.41 8.38
CA LEU A 131 -4.35 9.18 7.86
C LEU A 131 -4.76 9.26 6.38
N PRO A 132 -5.56 10.24 5.91
CA PRO A 132 -6.04 10.26 4.53
C PRO A 132 -4.89 10.42 3.53
N SER A 133 -3.91 11.27 3.85
CA SER A 133 -2.71 11.48 3.03
C SER A 133 -1.88 10.19 2.90
N LYS A 134 -1.72 9.45 4.00
CA LYS A 134 -0.98 8.18 3.99
C LYS A 134 -1.74 7.08 3.27
N ILE A 135 -3.06 6.97 3.43
CA ILE A 135 -3.89 6.02 2.67
C ILE A 135 -3.68 6.25 1.17
N ALA A 136 -3.85 7.49 0.69
CA ALA A 136 -3.69 7.81 -0.73
C ALA A 136 -2.28 7.47 -1.26
N ALA A 137 -1.24 7.79 -0.49
CA ALA A 137 0.15 7.52 -0.89
C ALA A 137 0.44 6.00 -0.95
N PHE A 138 0.03 5.24 0.06
CA PHE A 138 0.27 3.81 0.11
C PHE A 138 -0.60 3.05 -0.90
N GLU A 139 -1.88 3.41 -1.06
CA GLU A 139 -2.75 2.80 -2.08
C GLU A 139 -2.17 3.00 -3.48
N LYS A 140 -1.76 4.21 -3.83
CA LYS A 140 -1.14 4.50 -5.14
C LYS A 140 0.11 3.64 -5.36
N THR A 141 0.96 3.52 -4.34
CA THR A 141 2.21 2.77 -4.45
C THR A 141 1.96 1.26 -4.59
N LYS A 142 1.07 0.71 -3.74
CA LYS A 142 0.79 -0.74 -3.73
C LYS A 142 -0.03 -1.17 -4.95
N LEU A 143 -1.03 -0.38 -5.35
CA LEU A 143 -1.78 -0.64 -6.58
C LEU A 143 -0.89 -0.51 -7.81
N GLY A 144 -0.01 0.50 -7.87
CA GLY A 144 0.95 0.62 -8.96
C GLY A 144 1.88 -0.60 -9.10
N ALA A 145 2.27 -1.22 -7.98
CA ALA A 145 3.05 -2.47 -8.00
C ALA A 145 2.24 -3.67 -8.53
N VAL A 146 0.96 -3.77 -8.16
CA VAL A 146 0.05 -4.81 -8.69
C VAL A 146 -0.17 -4.61 -10.19
N ASP A 147 -0.45 -3.39 -10.63
CA ASP A 147 -0.70 -3.06 -12.03
C ASP A 147 0.54 -3.30 -12.91
N ALA A 148 1.73 -2.93 -12.43
CA ALA A 148 2.99 -3.21 -13.13
C ALA A 148 3.22 -4.72 -13.30
N THR A 149 2.96 -5.49 -12.24
CA THR A 149 3.09 -6.96 -12.25
C THR A 149 2.06 -7.59 -13.19
N TYR A 150 0.81 -7.13 -13.14
CA TYR A 150 -0.27 -7.61 -14.00
C TYR A 150 0.04 -7.34 -15.48
N THR A 151 0.52 -6.15 -15.80
CA THR A 151 0.93 -5.77 -17.17
C THR A 151 2.08 -6.65 -17.66
N SER A 152 3.08 -6.90 -16.81
CA SER A 152 4.19 -7.80 -17.11
C SER A 152 3.70 -9.22 -17.45
N PHE A 153 2.80 -9.79 -16.66
CA PHE A 153 2.26 -11.12 -16.96
C PHE A 153 1.37 -11.14 -18.22
N GLN A 154 0.54 -10.13 -18.43
CA GLN A 154 -0.26 -10.00 -19.66
C GLN A 154 0.62 -9.98 -20.90
N THR A 155 1.67 -9.14 -20.92
CA THR A 155 2.59 -9.07 -22.06
C THR A 155 3.28 -10.42 -22.31
N SER A 156 3.68 -11.13 -21.25
CA SER A 156 4.28 -12.46 -21.35
C SER A 156 3.32 -13.53 -21.90
N ILE A 157 2.02 -13.42 -21.63
CA ILE A 157 0.99 -14.35 -22.15
C ILE A 157 0.67 -14.04 -23.62
N ILE A 158 0.61 -12.76 -24.00
CA ILE A 158 0.20 -12.33 -25.36
C ILE A 158 1.34 -12.45 -26.38
N ALA A 159 2.59 -12.23 -25.97
CA ALA A 159 3.76 -12.31 -26.84
C ALA A 159 3.88 -13.62 -27.67
N PRO A 160 3.70 -14.84 -27.10
CA PRO A 160 3.74 -16.06 -27.89
C PRO A 160 2.61 -16.16 -28.91
N ILE A 161 1.40 -15.65 -28.60
CA ILE A 161 0.26 -15.65 -29.53
C ILE A 161 0.58 -14.80 -30.76
N ILE A 162 1.09 -13.57 -30.54
CA ILE A 162 1.51 -12.68 -31.64
C ILE A 162 2.60 -13.37 -32.48
N THR A 163 3.56 -14.02 -31.83
CA THR A 163 4.65 -14.74 -32.52
C THR A 163 4.11 -15.84 -33.45
N ILE A 164 3.15 -16.65 -33.00
CA ILE A 164 2.52 -17.71 -33.81
C ILE A 164 1.77 -17.11 -35.00
N VAL A 165 0.99 -16.04 -34.79
CA VAL A 165 0.23 -15.36 -35.86
C VAL A 165 1.15 -14.84 -36.96
N VAL A 166 2.31 -14.26 -36.59
CA VAL A 166 3.30 -13.76 -37.56
C VAL A 166 3.90 -14.91 -38.38
N ILE A 167 4.25 -16.05 -37.76
CA ILE A 167 4.78 -17.22 -38.48
C ILE A 167 3.76 -17.76 -39.49
N VAL A 168 2.49 -17.86 -39.09
CA VAL A 168 1.40 -18.33 -39.98
C VAL A 168 1.20 -17.35 -41.14
N LEU A 169 1.21 -16.04 -40.89
CA LEU A 169 1.13 -15.01 -41.94
C LEU A 169 2.24 -15.17 -42.99
N ILE A 170 3.49 -15.37 -42.54
CA ILE A 170 4.63 -15.60 -43.44
C ILE A 170 4.42 -16.85 -44.29
N MET A 171 3.96 -17.95 -43.69
CA MET A 171 3.67 -19.19 -44.43
C MET A 171 2.58 -18.99 -45.48
N VAL A 172 1.52 -18.25 -45.16
CA VAL A 172 0.43 -17.94 -46.09
C VAL A 172 0.92 -17.09 -47.27
N ILE A 173 1.74 -16.07 -47.02
CA ILE A 173 2.31 -15.22 -48.07
C ILE A 173 3.19 -16.05 -49.02
N ILE A 174 4.13 -16.82 -48.47
CA ILE A 174 5.01 -17.70 -49.27
C ILE A 174 4.17 -18.71 -50.06
N TYR A 175 3.16 -19.31 -49.43
CA TYR A 175 2.23 -20.24 -50.08
C TYR A 175 1.50 -19.59 -51.25
N LEU A 176 0.95 -18.38 -51.08
CA LEU A 176 0.26 -17.65 -52.14
C LEU A 176 1.19 -17.37 -53.32
N ILE A 177 2.44 -16.96 -53.05
CA ILE A 177 3.47 -16.76 -54.09
C ILE A 177 3.76 -18.07 -54.84
N LEU A 178 3.98 -19.18 -54.12
CA LEU A 178 4.26 -20.48 -54.73
C LEU A 178 3.06 -21.01 -55.53
N ARG A 179 1.84 -20.83 -55.03
CA ARG A 179 0.59 -21.22 -55.71
C ARG A 179 0.40 -20.41 -56.98
N TYR A 180 0.64 -19.10 -56.91
CA TYR A 180 0.56 -18.21 -58.07
C TYR A 180 1.58 -18.62 -59.14
N ARG A 181 2.83 -18.90 -58.76
CA ARG A 181 3.86 -19.40 -59.68
C ARG A 181 3.47 -20.72 -60.35
N ARG A 182 2.93 -21.69 -59.60
CA ARG A 182 2.47 -22.98 -60.15
C ARG A 182 1.35 -22.80 -61.18
N LYS A 183 0.34 -21.97 -60.88
CA LYS A 183 -0.75 -21.69 -61.84
C LYS A 183 -0.24 -21.00 -63.11
N LYS A 184 0.70 -20.05 -62.99
CA LYS A 184 1.28 -19.37 -64.17
C LYS A 184 2.05 -20.35 -65.07
N LYS A 185 2.80 -21.31 -64.50
CA LYS A 185 3.48 -22.36 -65.27
C LYS A 185 2.49 -23.23 -66.06
N MET A 186 1.38 -23.65 -65.44
CA MET A 186 0.39 -24.50 -66.10
C MET A 186 -0.36 -23.78 -67.23
N LYS A 187 -0.69 -22.49 -67.06
CA LYS A 187 -1.32 -21.69 -68.13
C LYS A 187 -0.43 -21.58 -69.37
N LYS A 188 0.89 -21.36 -69.19
CA LYS A 188 1.84 -21.33 -70.30
C LYS A 188 1.90 -22.68 -71.04
N LYS A 189 1.93 -23.80 -70.31
CA LYS A 189 1.94 -25.13 -70.92
C LYS A 189 0.72 -25.40 -71.81
N LEU A 190 -0.48 -24.99 -71.37
CA LEU A 190 -1.71 -25.13 -72.15
C LEU A 190 -1.69 -24.35 -73.47
N GLN A 191 -1.07 -23.16 -73.49
CA GLN A 191 -0.93 -22.39 -74.73
C GLN A 191 0.05 -23.05 -75.71
N TYR A 192 1.15 -23.63 -75.22
CA TYR A 192 2.08 -24.37 -76.08
C TYR A 192 1.46 -25.63 -76.69
N ILE A 193 0.64 -26.37 -75.94
CA ILE A 193 -0.05 -27.55 -76.48
C ILE A 193 -0.99 -27.15 -77.62
N LYS A 194 -1.76 -26.07 -77.45
CA LYS A 194 -2.66 -25.57 -78.49
C LYS A 194 -1.96 -25.11 -79.77
N LEU A 195 -0.79 -24.45 -79.64
CA LEU A 195 0.00 -23.99 -80.80
C LEU A 195 0.65 -25.12 -81.60
N LEU A 196 0.74 -26.33 -81.05
CA LEU A 196 1.31 -27.51 -81.72
C LEU A 196 0.24 -28.40 -82.37
N GLU A 197 -1.04 -28.13 -82.11
CA GLU A 197 -2.17 -28.92 -82.57
C GLU A 197 -2.86 -28.30 -83.81
N GLU A 198 -2.52 -27.03 -84.13
CA GLU A 198 -2.74 -26.40 -85.44
C GLU A 198 -1.57 -26.70 -86.40
#